data_AF-A0A9W9SAM6-F1
#
_entry.id   AF-A0A9W9SAM6-F1
#
_cell.length_a   1.000
_cell.length_b   1.000
_cell.length_c   1.000
_cell.angle_alpha   90.00
_cell.angle_beta   90.00
_cell.angle_gamma   90.00
#
_symmetry.space_group_name_H-M   'P 1'
#
loop_
_entity.id
_entity.type
_entity.pdbx_description
1 polymer ?
#
loop_
_entity_poly.entity_id
_entity_poly.type
_entity_poly.pdbx_seq_one_letter_code
_entity_poly.pdbx_strand_id
1 'polypeptide(L)'
;MRVLELGILANLAISVSGLTVGRNALRVRAPSASAPPSSSPTGDAWKTMQCSQIQGDPATQWQEAGAKSAWDTTIAAWNDQSTTDGFPQFFSSFIHGPQGMRCDDIGTENRCSQPVECSDATIPAGAMILNGFAGIHQLHASVFQAVGLAQASVTNNVGTFTSAFAPQPKDNGNMIKMIIDAVMLVVTLGTSVMYNVVLQNVANVITKAIAAEMTGAILATAVTYYKTNMKGAVEGLKVQNTIDSFVGVTMTAWKNLESSYLESIFSGNSSSAIESLYTTIDGGTIAAAMDKLNLVGTSTDVEKILYGQMISYAWSVSPDNARPFVWKSKIYCNENLRPLIGAVLVDKSSRSKVYVCYKNYMHLLVNGHGGSIGSVLPGGDHDTLNGKDYGGITIEDIVISSVEGFAANNNQNGYPKADIDGIVGSFGGDNVPSVRTPGFFNLPVCLDSNVVGDNLESGNGKESPYWPCENPEGYTSTGTNLHVEKGCVLFNDAKRCHTWGGPYNVADQNTANSTVTVYAIFKGTSEKLPDKEVPGCKLEASWPREWGDLDFTEENCLESRDKSYKLCCGPDTINTDLVKNPYGPDS
;
A
#
# COMPACT_ATOMS: atom_id res chain seq x y z
N MET A 1 -30.22 -19.19 -5.67
CA MET A 1 -30.73 -20.37 -4.94
C MET A 1 -29.59 -20.87 -4.06
N ARG A 2 -29.69 -20.68 -2.72
CA ARG A 2 -28.75 -21.06 -1.62
C ARG A 2 -27.35 -20.40 -1.71
N VAL A 3 -26.92 -19.43 -0.89
CA VAL A 3 -26.78 -19.29 0.58
C VAL A 3 -25.99 -20.45 1.21
N LEU A 4 -24.71 -20.23 1.54
CA LEU A 4 -24.11 -20.28 2.89
C LEU A 4 -22.56 -20.38 2.86
N GLU A 5 -21.94 -19.82 3.92
CA GLU A 5 -20.58 -20.04 4.44
C GLU A 5 -19.40 -19.27 3.81
N LEU A 6 -19.15 -18.07 4.34
CA LEU A 6 -17.80 -17.51 4.56
C LEU A 6 -17.82 -16.75 5.90
N GLY A 7 -17.88 -17.52 6.99
CA GLY A 7 -17.58 -17.07 8.33
C GLY A 7 -16.56 -18.03 8.91
N ILE A 8 -15.65 -17.53 9.75
CA ILE A 8 -14.46 -18.18 10.33
C ILE A 8 -13.19 -17.86 9.54
N LEU A 9 -12.54 -16.73 9.88
CA LEU A 9 -11.09 -16.55 10.02
C LEU A 9 -10.80 -15.10 10.44
N ALA A 10 -11.24 -14.72 11.65
CA ALA A 10 -10.81 -13.51 12.33
C ALA A 10 -10.75 -13.82 13.83
N ASN A 11 -9.79 -14.65 14.21
CA ASN A 11 -9.41 -14.87 15.60
C ASN A 11 -7.97 -15.35 15.64
N LEU A 12 -7.05 -14.40 15.60
CA LEU A 12 -5.71 -14.53 16.17
C LEU A 12 -5.27 -13.15 16.65
N ALA A 13 -5.80 -12.79 17.81
CA ALA A 13 -5.28 -11.70 18.62
C ALA A 13 -3.82 -12.01 18.96
N ILE A 14 -2.90 -11.18 18.46
CA ILE A 14 -1.52 -11.17 18.95
C ILE A 14 -1.55 -10.58 20.36
N SER A 15 -1.47 -11.45 21.35
CA SER A 15 -1.19 -11.07 22.73
C SER A 15 0.25 -10.54 22.81
N VAL A 16 0.42 -9.22 22.89
CA VAL A 16 1.67 -8.63 23.41
C VAL A 16 1.39 -8.11 24.82
N SER A 17 1.43 -9.02 25.78
CA SER A 17 1.53 -8.70 27.20
C SER A 17 2.82 -9.31 27.72
N GLY A 18 3.81 -8.48 28.03
CA GLY A 18 4.96 -8.90 28.84
C GLY A 18 6.30 -8.33 28.39
N LEU A 19 6.59 -7.10 28.80
CA LEU A 19 7.96 -6.64 29.08
C LEU A 19 7.90 -5.45 30.03
N THR A 20 7.78 -5.77 31.32
CA THR A 20 8.01 -4.85 32.42
C THR A 20 9.51 -4.59 32.57
N VAL A 21 9.99 -3.47 32.03
CA VAL A 21 11.31 -2.93 32.39
C VAL A 21 11.12 -2.02 33.61
N GLY A 22 11.55 -2.51 34.77
CA GLY A 22 11.55 -1.76 36.02
C GLY A 22 12.42 -0.51 35.92
N ARG A 23 11.83 0.65 36.23
CA ARG A 23 12.57 1.86 36.64
C ARG A 23 12.18 2.21 38.06
N ASN A 24 13.21 2.30 38.89
CA ASN A 24 13.14 2.66 40.29
C ASN A 24 12.46 4.02 40.53
N ALA A 25 11.69 4.05 41.61
CA ALA A 25 10.92 5.19 42.08
C ALA A 25 11.81 6.40 42.45
N LEU A 26 11.54 7.54 41.82
CA LEU A 26 11.87 8.85 42.38
C LEU A 26 10.64 9.37 43.14
N ARG A 27 10.74 9.33 44.47
CA ARG A 27 9.81 9.96 45.42
C ARG A 27 9.81 11.48 45.20
N VAL A 28 8.69 12.04 44.76
CA VAL A 28 8.39 13.47 44.90
C VAL A 28 7.13 13.62 45.74
N ARG A 29 7.21 14.56 46.68
CA ARG A 29 6.30 14.81 47.81
C ARG A 29 5.02 15.50 47.32
N ALA A 30 3.87 14.97 47.74
CA ALA A 30 2.54 15.51 47.44
C ALA A 30 2.29 16.90 48.06
N PRO A 31 1.37 17.68 47.44
CA PRO A 31 0.34 18.35 48.22
C PRO A 31 -1.07 18.05 47.70
N SER A 32 -1.93 17.68 48.65
CA SER A 32 -3.38 17.91 48.74
C SER A 32 -4.31 17.39 47.63
N ALA A 33 -4.96 16.27 47.96
CA ALA A 33 -6.28 15.79 47.54
C ALA A 33 -7.08 16.65 46.53
N SER A 34 -7.10 16.19 45.28
CA SER A 34 -8.21 16.37 44.34
C SER A 34 -8.89 15.01 44.14
N ALA A 35 -10.22 15.05 43.97
CA ALA A 35 -11.16 13.94 44.02
C ALA A 35 -10.77 12.67 43.21
N PRO A 36 -11.32 11.48 43.55
CA PRO A 36 -11.09 10.25 42.78
C PRO A 36 -11.52 10.43 41.32
N PRO A 37 -10.94 9.68 40.36
CA PRO A 37 -11.43 9.71 39.00
C PRO A 37 -12.92 9.32 39.00
N SER A 38 -13.73 10.18 38.40
CA SER A 38 -15.15 9.97 38.13
C SER A 38 -15.37 8.57 37.57
N SER A 39 -16.09 7.73 38.30
CA SER A 39 -16.51 6.41 37.82
C SER A 39 -17.42 6.61 36.62
N SER A 40 -17.10 5.97 35.49
CA SER A 40 -17.94 5.95 34.29
C SER A 40 -19.41 5.70 34.64
N PRO A 41 -20.38 6.40 34.03
CA PRO A 41 -21.78 6.21 34.37
C PRO A 41 -22.21 4.76 34.12
N THR A 42 -22.67 4.06 35.14
CA THR A 42 -23.23 2.70 34.99
C THR A 42 -24.71 2.79 34.62
N GLY A 43 -25.13 2.19 33.50
CA GLY A 43 -26.53 2.08 33.08
C GLY A 43 -27.01 3.20 32.14
N ASP A 44 -28.30 3.55 32.21
CA ASP A 44 -28.99 4.49 31.30
C ASP A 44 -28.69 5.99 31.57
N ALA A 45 -27.70 6.30 32.41
CA ALA A 45 -27.37 7.68 32.81
C ALA A 45 -26.95 8.58 31.63
N TRP A 46 -26.42 8.00 30.55
CA TRP A 46 -26.10 8.71 29.31
C TRP A 46 -27.33 9.33 28.63
N LYS A 47 -28.54 8.79 28.88
CA LYS A 47 -29.79 9.25 28.26
C LYS A 47 -30.26 10.62 28.77
N THR A 48 -29.80 11.05 29.94
CA THR A 48 -30.22 12.31 30.59
C THR A 48 -29.10 13.32 30.74
N MET A 49 -27.90 12.99 30.25
CA MET A 49 -26.74 13.86 30.31
C MET A 49 -26.88 15.04 29.34
N GLN A 50 -26.40 16.21 29.76
CA GLN A 50 -26.41 17.45 28.99
C GLN A 50 -25.02 17.73 28.41
N CYS A 51 -24.96 18.28 27.19
CA CYS A 51 -23.71 18.60 26.50
C CYS A 51 -22.77 19.52 27.28
N SER A 52 -23.32 20.42 28.10
CA SER A 52 -22.55 21.32 28.97
C SER A 52 -21.77 20.61 30.08
N GLN A 53 -22.10 19.35 30.38
CA GLN A 53 -21.50 18.59 31.49
C GLN A 53 -20.21 17.87 31.10
N ILE A 54 -19.88 17.82 29.81
CA ILE A 54 -18.71 17.09 29.31
C ILE A 54 -17.61 18.08 28.93
N GLN A 55 -16.39 17.83 29.42
CA GLN A 55 -15.21 18.65 29.17
C GLN A 55 -13.98 17.77 28.98
N GLY A 56 -12.89 18.32 28.44
CA GLY A 56 -11.62 17.60 28.28
C GLY A 56 -11.36 17.12 26.86
N ASP A 57 -10.39 16.21 26.72
CA ASP A 57 -10.00 15.63 25.43
C ASP A 57 -11.00 14.55 24.95
N PRO A 58 -11.04 14.24 23.64
CA PRO A 58 -12.05 13.35 23.06
C PRO A 58 -12.24 12.00 23.77
N ALA A 59 -11.17 11.38 24.27
CA ALA A 59 -11.25 10.08 24.93
C ALA A 59 -11.91 10.20 26.31
N THR A 60 -11.56 11.25 27.06
CA THR A 60 -12.22 11.57 28.33
C THR A 60 -13.71 11.86 28.10
N GLN A 61 -14.01 12.67 27.08
CA GLN A 61 -15.38 13.00 26.71
C GLN A 61 -16.20 11.74 26.36
N TRP A 62 -15.63 10.82 25.58
CA TRP A 62 -16.24 9.53 25.19
C TRP A 62 -16.64 8.68 26.40
N GLN A 63 -15.74 8.57 27.38
CA GLN A 63 -15.98 7.80 28.60
C GLN A 63 -17.01 8.48 29.51
N GLU A 64 -16.88 9.79 29.73
CA GLU A 64 -17.80 10.56 30.57
C GLU A 64 -19.22 10.57 30.01
N ALA A 65 -19.35 10.64 28.67
CA ALA A 65 -20.63 10.58 27.98
C ALA A 65 -21.35 9.23 28.16
N GLY A 66 -20.64 8.17 28.51
CA GLY A 66 -21.17 6.81 28.48
C GLY A 66 -21.39 6.31 27.05
N ALA A 67 -20.55 6.74 26.09
CA ALA A 67 -20.69 6.41 24.67
C ALA A 67 -20.74 4.89 24.41
N LYS A 68 -19.93 4.09 25.12
CA LYS A 68 -19.99 2.64 25.04
C LYS A 68 -21.36 2.07 25.45
N SER A 69 -21.93 2.54 26.56
CA SER A 69 -23.23 2.07 27.02
C SER A 69 -24.35 2.50 26.07
N ALA A 70 -24.26 3.69 25.49
CA ALA A 70 -25.17 4.14 24.44
C ALA A 70 -25.08 3.23 23.21
N TRP A 71 -23.87 2.95 22.73
CA TRP A 71 -23.62 2.02 21.63
C TRP A 71 -24.24 0.65 21.89
N ASP A 72 -23.86 -0.01 22.99
CA ASP A 72 -24.33 -1.36 23.31
C ASP A 72 -25.87 -1.42 23.38
N THR A 73 -26.51 -0.38 23.93
CA THR A 73 -27.97 -0.27 24.01
C THR A 73 -28.61 -0.10 22.63
N THR A 74 -28.05 0.77 21.78
CA THR A 74 -28.57 1.00 20.43
C THR A 74 -28.38 -0.22 19.53
N ILE A 75 -27.26 -0.94 19.64
CA ILE A 75 -27.03 -2.20 18.91
C ILE A 75 -28.03 -3.28 19.34
N ALA A 76 -28.30 -3.41 20.64
CA ALA A 76 -29.35 -4.33 21.12
C ALA A 76 -30.72 -3.99 20.49
N ALA A 77 -31.08 -2.71 20.47
CA ALA A 77 -32.33 -2.27 19.86
C ALA A 77 -32.38 -2.49 18.34
N TRP A 78 -31.26 -2.29 17.63
CA TRP A 78 -31.14 -2.58 16.20
C TRP A 78 -31.38 -4.06 15.90
N ASN A 79 -30.78 -4.96 16.70
CA ASN A 79 -30.93 -6.40 16.52
C ASN A 79 -32.35 -6.91 16.81
N ASP A 80 -33.08 -6.22 17.70
CA ASP A 80 -34.44 -6.59 18.09
C ASP A 80 -35.52 -6.04 17.14
N GLN A 81 -35.20 -5.06 16.28
CA GLN A 81 -36.19 -4.40 15.42
C GLN A 81 -35.98 -4.72 13.94
N SER A 82 -37.06 -5.11 13.25
CA SER A 82 -37.10 -5.05 11.79
C SER A 82 -37.36 -3.61 11.36
N THR A 83 -36.32 -2.87 11.01
CA THR A 83 -36.44 -1.51 10.47
C THR A 83 -36.19 -1.51 8.96
N THR A 84 -36.90 -0.63 8.25
CA THR A 84 -36.65 -0.34 6.82
C THR A 84 -35.58 0.72 6.63
N ASP A 85 -35.24 1.46 7.69
CA ASP A 85 -34.25 2.51 7.64
C ASP A 85 -32.84 1.91 7.73
N GLY A 86 -31.90 2.45 6.95
CA GLY A 86 -30.49 2.04 7.00
C GLY A 86 -29.89 2.25 8.41
N PHE A 87 -28.88 1.45 8.75
CA PHE A 87 -28.31 1.42 10.09
C PHE A 87 -27.88 2.80 10.65
N PRO A 88 -27.19 3.69 9.89
CA PRO A 88 -26.84 5.01 10.41
C PRO A 88 -28.05 5.89 10.74
N GLN A 89 -29.11 5.79 9.94
CA GLN A 89 -30.35 6.53 10.12
C GLN A 89 -31.14 6.02 11.33
N PHE A 90 -31.21 4.70 11.50
CA PHE A 90 -31.78 4.09 12.69
C PHE A 90 -31.03 4.54 13.94
N PHE A 91 -29.69 4.43 13.91
CA PHE A 91 -28.83 4.76 15.04
C PHE A 91 -29.06 6.22 15.46
N SER A 92 -28.99 7.14 14.49
CA SER A 92 -29.25 8.56 14.73
C SER A 92 -30.63 8.80 15.34
N SER A 93 -31.68 8.18 14.80
CA SER A 93 -33.04 8.33 15.29
C SER A 93 -33.21 7.81 16.73
N PHE A 94 -32.58 6.68 17.06
CA PHE A 94 -32.65 6.06 18.39
C PHE A 94 -32.03 6.94 19.49
N ILE A 95 -30.96 7.66 19.17
CA ILE A 95 -30.24 8.54 20.12
C ILE A 95 -30.62 10.02 19.99
N HIS A 96 -31.72 10.32 19.30
CA HIS A 96 -32.21 11.70 19.07
C HIS A 96 -31.21 12.60 18.32
N GLY A 97 -30.48 12.02 17.37
CA GLY A 97 -29.63 12.71 16.41
C GLY A 97 -30.39 13.29 15.21
N PRO A 98 -29.67 13.91 14.27
CA PRO A 98 -30.26 14.50 13.07
C PRO A 98 -30.83 13.45 12.12
N GLN A 99 -31.89 13.83 11.41
CA GLN A 99 -32.52 13.01 10.37
C GLN A 99 -31.73 13.06 9.06
N GLY A 100 -31.75 11.99 8.29
CA GLY A 100 -31.09 11.87 6.98
C GLY A 100 -29.62 11.48 7.05
N MET A 101 -29.19 10.78 8.09
CA MET A 101 -27.83 10.24 8.19
C MET A 101 -27.72 8.96 7.35
N ARG A 102 -27.15 9.07 6.15
CA ARG A 102 -26.89 7.97 5.21
C ARG A 102 -25.38 7.84 4.99
N CYS A 103 -24.68 7.40 6.03
CA CYS A 103 -23.21 7.42 6.03
C CYS A 103 -22.60 6.40 5.06
N ASP A 104 -23.42 5.47 4.60
CA ASP A 104 -23.18 4.52 3.51
C ASP A 104 -23.12 5.16 2.11
N ASP A 105 -23.65 6.37 1.92
CA ASP A 105 -23.83 6.97 0.58
C ASP A 105 -22.99 8.25 0.38
N ILE A 106 -21.82 8.13 -0.27
CA ILE A 106 -20.99 9.28 -0.71
C ILE A 106 -21.60 10.02 -1.89
N GLY A 107 -22.43 9.36 -2.69
CA GLY A 107 -22.91 9.86 -3.97
C GLY A 107 -23.95 10.97 -3.83
N THR A 108 -24.60 11.09 -2.67
CA THR A 108 -25.61 12.11 -2.42
C THR A 108 -25.33 12.94 -1.17
N GLU A 109 -25.71 14.22 -1.23
CA GLU A 109 -25.66 15.09 -0.06
C GLU A 109 -26.58 14.52 1.03
N ASN A 110 -26.01 14.32 2.22
CA ASN A 110 -26.70 13.75 3.37
C ASN A 110 -26.09 14.28 4.69
N ARG A 111 -26.69 13.94 5.82
CA ARG A 111 -26.26 14.50 7.12
C ARG A 111 -24.91 13.99 7.65
N CYS A 112 -24.30 12.97 7.05
CA CYS A 112 -22.96 12.50 7.42
C CYS A 112 -21.84 13.39 6.86
N SER A 113 -22.14 14.28 5.91
CA SER A 113 -21.18 15.25 5.38
C SER A 113 -20.96 16.47 6.28
N GLN A 114 -21.61 16.53 7.45
CA GLN A 114 -21.48 17.63 8.41
C GLN A 114 -21.29 17.08 9.83
N PRO A 115 -20.54 17.78 10.70
CA PRO A 115 -20.48 17.44 12.11
C PRO A 115 -21.86 17.50 12.77
N VAL A 116 -22.09 16.62 13.74
CA VAL A 116 -23.27 16.60 14.59
C VAL A 116 -23.01 17.47 15.81
N GLU A 117 -23.68 18.61 15.89
CA GLU A 117 -23.57 19.47 17.07
C GLU A 117 -24.23 18.82 18.29
N CYS A 118 -23.52 18.87 19.42
CA CYS A 118 -24.08 18.47 20.70
C CYS A 118 -25.05 19.57 21.16
N SER A 119 -26.35 19.33 21.05
CA SER A 119 -27.42 20.19 21.56
C SER A 119 -28.27 19.43 22.58
N ASP A 120 -29.07 20.10 23.41
CA ASP A 120 -29.88 19.44 24.45
C ASP A 120 -30.84 18.35 23.89
N ALA A 121 -31.13 18.38 22.58
CA ALA A 121 -31.90 17.34 21.89
C ALA A 121 -31.06 16.12 21.48
N THR A 122 -29.74 16.28 21.28
CA THR A 122 -28.80 15.22 20.92
C THR A 122 -27.85 15.02 22.09
N ILE A 123 -28.16 14.01 22.90
CA ILE A 123 -27.37 13.64 24.08
C ILE A 123 -25.87 13.46 23.74
N PRO A 124 -24.96 13.71 24.69
CA PRO A 124 -23.53 13.79 24.38
C PRO A 124 -22.92 12.52 23.80
N ALA A 125 -23.32 11.36 24.32
CA ALA A 125 -22.90 10.06 23.78
C ALA A 125 -23.31 9.92 22.31
N GLY A 126 -24.53 10.36 21.99
CA GLY A 126 -25.04 10.31 20.64
C GLY A 126 -24.27 11.24 19.70
N ALA A 127 -24.02 12.48 20.11
CA ALA A 127 -23.21 13.41 19.32
C ALA A 127 -21.81 12.85 19.02
N MET A 128 -21.14 12.20 19.98
CA MET A 128 -19.81 11.62 19.76
C MET A 128 -19.82 10.45 18.78
N ILE A 129 -20.77 9.52 18.95
CA ILE A 129 -20.89 8.35 18.04
C ILE A 129 -21.22 8.82 16.62
N LEU A 130 -22.17 9.74 16.47
CA LEU A 130 -22.60 10.21 15.15
C LEU A 130 -21.56 11.10 14.48
N ASN A 131 -20.77 11.86 15.25
CA ASN A 131 -19.57 12.51 14.71
C ASN A 131 -18.52 11.48 14.28
N GLY A 132 -18.45 10.33 14.97
CA GLY A 132 -17.69 9.17 14.53
C GLY A 132 -18.12 8.69 13.14
N PHE A 133 -19.43 8.51 12.95
CA PHE A 133 -20.01 8.09 11.67
C PHE A 133 -19.76 9.11 10.56
N ALA A 134 -20.02 10.38 10.85
CA ALA A 134 -19.76 11.50 9.95
C ALA A 134 -18.28 11.56 9.57
N GLY A 135 -17.37 11.27 10.51
CA GLY A 135 -15.94 11.30 10.23
C GLY A 135 -15.45 10.17 9.33
N ILE A 136 -15.93 8.93 9.53
CA ILE A 136 -15.64 7.83 8.59
C ILE A 136 -16.14 8.20 7.19
N HIS A 137 -17.39 8.67 7.10
CA HIS A 137 -17.99 9.08 5.84
C HIS A 137 -17.18 10.19 5.14
N GLN A 138 -16.83 11.26 5.86
CA GLN A 138 -16.09 12.40 5.30
C GLN A 138 -14.67 12.02 4.88
N LEU A 139 -14.01 11.15 5.63
CA LEU A 139 -12.70 10.62 5.28
C LEU A 139 -12.75 9.88 3.93
N HIS A 140 -13.66 8.91 3.79
CA HIS A 140 -13.83 8.17 2.55
C HIS A 140 -14.37 9.03 1.39
N ALA A 141 -15.24 10.00 1.67
CA ALA A 141 -15.67 10.99 0.67
C ALA A 141 -14.49 11.85 0.18
N SER A 142 -13.54 12.19 1.07
CA SER A 142 -12.32 12.90 0.73
C SER A 142 -11.44 12.07 -0.21
N VAL A 143 -11.29 10.78 0.07
CA VAL A 143 -10.59 9.84 -0.81
C VAL A 143 -11.27 9.76 -2.17
N PHE A 144 -12.58 9.54 -2.19
CA PHE A 144 -13.38 9.47 -3.40
C PHE A 144 -13.20 10.71 -4.30
N GLN A 145 -13.17 11.90 -3.70
CA GLN A 145 -12.92 13.16 -4.41
C GLN A 145 -11.49 13.26 -4.92
N ALA A 146 -10.49 12.96 -4.09
CA ALA A 146 -9.07 12.98 -4.47
C ALA A 146 -8.78 12.07 -5.66
N VAL A 147 -9.33 10.85 -5.66
CA VAL A 147 -9.23 9.90 -6.77
C VAL A 147 -9.88 10.45 -8.03
N GLY A 148 -11.04 11.11 -7.91
CA GLY A 148 -11.71 11.75 -9.04
C GLY A 148 -10.90 12.89 -9.66
N LEU A 149 -10.21 13.69 -8.84
CA LEU A 149 -9.32 14.76 -9.30
C LEU A 149 -8.08 14.19 -9.99
N ALA A 150 -7.45 13.17 -9.40
CA ALA A 150 -6.30 12.49 -9.99
C ALA A 150 -6.66 11.84 -11.34
N GLN A 151 -7.83 11.20 -11.44
CA GLN A 151 -8.37 10.65 -12.69
C GLN A 151 -8.48 11.73 -13.77
N ALA A 152 -9.10 12.86 -13.44
CA ALA A 152 -9.26 13.98 -14.37
C ALA A 152 -7.89 14.52 -14.82
N SER A 153 -6.93 14.70 -13.90
CA SER A 153 -5.59 15.15 -14.23
C SER A 153 -4.88 14.19 -15.19
N VAL A 154 -4.86 12.89 -14.89
CA VAL A 154 -4.23 11.91 -15.78
C VAL A 154 -4.91 11.88 -17.14
N THR A 155 -6.24 11.91 -17.19
CA THR A 155 -6.98 11.89 -18.46
C THR A 155 -6.64 13.11 -19.32
N ASN A 156 -6.50 14.29 -18.72
CA ASN A 156 -6.15 15.52 -19.43
C ASN A 156 -4.68 15.57 -19.88
N ASN A 157 -3.79 14.93 -19.13
CA ASN A 157 -2.34 15.02 -19.33
C ASN A 157 -1.71 13.75 -19.93
N VAL A 158 -2.46 12.67 -20.19
CA VAL A 158 -1.89 11.39 -20.65
C VAL A 158 -1.10 11.52 -21.96
N GLY A 159 -1.55 12.37 -22.88
CA GLY A 159 -0.88 12.62 -24.15
C GLY A 159 0.45 13.36 -23.99
N THR A 160 0.48 14.43 -23.17
CA THR A 160 1.71 15.18 -22.88
C THR A 160 2.66 14.36 -22.02
N PHE A 161 2.15 13.60 -21.06
CA PHE A 161 2.88 12.64 -20.24
C PHE A 161 3.59 11.59 -21.10
N THR A 162 2.84 10.91 -21.99
CA THR A 162 3.41 9.89 -22.87
C THR A 162 4.48 10.48 -23.78
N SER A 163 4.24 11.67 -24.32
CA SER A 163 5.20 12.37 -25.18
C SER A 163 6.49 12.75 -24.44
N ALA A 164 6.39 13.08 -23.14
CA ALA A 164 7.54 13.45 -22.32
C ALA A 164 8.37 12.24 -21.88
N PHE A 165 7.73 11.20 -21.35
CA PHE A 165 8.42 10.10 -20.66
C PHE A 165 8.61 8.83 -21.50
N ALA A 166 7.82 8.66 -22.58
CA ALA A 166 7.87 7.50 -23.46
C ALA A 166 7.57 7.89 -24.93
N PRO A 167 8.39 8.75 -25.57
CA PRO A 167 8.13 9.19 -26.93
C PRO A 167 8.20 7.99 -27.92
N GLN A 168 7.05 7.59 -28.47
CA GLN A 168 6.82 6.51 -29.46
C GLN A 168 6.70 5.05 -28.96
N PRO A 169 5.69 4.67 -28.15
CA PRO A 169 5.54 3.29 -27.67
C PRO A 169 5.50 2.26 -28.82
N LYS A 170 6.33 1.22 -28.74
CA LYS A 170 6.43 0.14 -29.75
C LYS A 170 5.21 -0.78 -29.80
N ASP A 171 4.41 -0.83 -28.72
CA ASP A 171 3.24 -1.70 -28.60
C ASP A 171 2.25 -1.16 -27.55
N ASN A 172 0.97 -1.01 -27.92
CA ASN A 172 -0.09 -0.54 -27.04
C ASN A 172 -0.49 -1.58 -25.96
N GLY A 173 -0.26 -2.87 -26.18
CA GLY A 173 -0.67 -3.93 -25.25
C GLY A 173 0.14 -3.94 -23.94
N ASN A 174 1.46 -3.77 -24.04
CA ASN A 174 2.36 -3.69 -22.89
C ASN A 174 2.16 -2.40 -22.06
N MET A 175 1.62 -1.35 -22.69
CA MET A 175 1.23 -0.09 -22.05
C MET A 175 -0.09 -0.17 -21.27
N ILE A 176 -0.92 -1.20 -21.50
CA ILE A 176 -2.15 -1.42 -20.72
C ILE A 176 -1.84 -2.25 -19.48
N LYS A 177 -1.08 -3.35 -19.63
CA LYS A 177 -0.58 -4.16 -18.49
C LYS A 177 0.21 -3.32 -17.49
N MET A 178 0.90 -2.30 -17.97
CA MET A 178 1.57 -1.26 -17.20
C MET A 178 0.68 -0.54 -16.21
N ILE A 179 -0.38 0.06 -16.72
CA ILE A 179 -1.20 1.02 -15.97
C ILE A 179 -1.97 0.22 -14.92
N ILE A 180 -2.29 -1.05 -15.21
CA ILE A 180 -2.80 -2.02 -14.25
C ILE A 180 -1.89 -2.10 -13.01
N ASP A 181 -0.61 -2.42 -13.21
CA ASP A 181 0.32 -2.63 -12.08
C ASP A 181 0.60 -1.33 -11.32
N ALA A 182 0.68 -0.19 -12.01
CA ALA A 182 0.86 1.13 -11.40
C ALA A 182 -0.37 1.55 -10.57
N VAL A 183 -1.60 1.38 -11.08
CA VAL A 183 -2.80 1.77 -10.34
C VAL A 183 -3.03 0.87 -9.13
N MET A 184 -2.75 -0.43 -9.21
CA MET A 184 -2.81 -1.33 -8.04
C MET A 184 -1.90 -0.88 -6.88
N LEU A 185 -0.69 -0.42 -7.23
CA LEU A 185 0.24 0.12 -6.24
C LEU A 185 -0.26 1.46 -5.68
N VAL A 186 -0.85 2.32 -6.52
CA VAL A 186 -1.40 3.62 -6.12
C VAL A 186 -2.63 3.49 -5.23
N VAL A 187 -3.52 2.53 -5.47
CA VAL A 187 -4.64 2.26 -4.56
C VAL A 187 -4.09 1.92 -3.18
N THR A 188 -3.03 1.12 -3.11
CA THR A 188 -2.45 0.68 -1.84
C THR A 188 -1.69 1.80 -1.12
N LEU A 189 -0.83 2.55 -1.83
CA LEU A 189 -0.04 3.66 -1.26
C LEU A 189 -0.84 4.94 -1.06
N GLY A 190 -1.78 5.23 -1.95
CA GLY A 190 -2.64 6.41 -1.90
C GLY A 190 -3.53 6.35 -0.66
N THR A 191 -4.26 5.26 -0.45
CA THR A 191 -5.07 5.02 0.75
C THR A 191 -4.25 5.23 2.04
N SER A 192 -3.02 4.75 2.05
CA SER A 192 -2.07 4.87 3.15
C SER A 192 -1.67 6.31 3.49
N VAL A 193 -1.34 7.11 2.47
CA VAL A 193 -0.99 8.54 2.65
C VAL A 193 -2.20 9.33 3.13
N MET A 194 -3.38 9.04 2.60
CA MET A 194 -4.63 9.70 3.01
C MET A 194 -4.93 9.48 4.49
N TYR A 195 -4.73 8.26 5.01
CA TYR A 195 -4.92 7.99 6.44
C TYR A 195 -3.81 8.54 7.33
N ASN A 196 -2.58 8.69 6.82
CA ASN A 196 -1.53 9.31 7.60
C ASN A 196 -1.72 10.83 7.78
N VAL A 197 -2.34 11.52 6.80
CA VAL A 197 -2.77 12.92 6.96
C VAL A 197 -3.74 13.06 8.14
N VAL A 198 -4.62 12.08 8.37
CA VAL A 198 -5.51 12.06 9.56
C VAL A 198 -4.68 12.02 10.85
N LEU A 199 -3.64 11.17 10.90
CA LEU A 199 -2.76 11.00 12.06
C LEU A 199 -1.91 12.24 12.37
N GLN A 200 -1.38 12.90 11.35
CA GLN A 200 -0.50 14.07 11.51
C GLN A 200 -1.19 15.27 12.16
N ASN A 201 -2.50 15.39 11.98
CA ASN A 201 -3.28 16.51 12.48
C ASN A 201 -3.67 16.38 13.97
N VAL A 202 -3.33 15.24 14.59
CA VAL A 202 -3.61 14.95 16.00
C VAL A 202 -2.45 15.45 16.88
N ALA A 203 -2.73 16.48 17.70
CA ALA A 203 -1.70 17.25 18.42
C ALA A 203 -1.25 16.66 19.78
N ASN A 204 -2.01 15.72 20.36
CA ASN A 204 -1.74 15.17 21.70
C ASN A 204 -1.30 13.70 21.62
N VAL A 205 -0.30 13.30 22.42
CA VAL A 205 0.29 11.96 22.48
C VAL A 205 -0.76 10.88 22.80
N ILE A 206 -1.71 11.14 23.70
CA ILE A 206 -2.79 10.19 24.04
C ILE A 206 -3.72 10.00 22.84
N THR A 207 -4.12 11.11 22.21
CA THR A 207 -4.98 11.11 21.03
C THR A 207 -4.27 10.50 19.80
N LYS A 208 -2.94 10.64 19.69
CA LYS A 208 -2.13 10.03 18.63
C LYS A 208 -2.11 8.51 18.72
N ALA A 209 -2.00 7.94 19.93
CA ALA A 209 -2.02 6.49 20.12
C ALA A 209 -3.38 5.89 19.72
N ILE A 210 -4.48 6.52 20.16
CA ILE A 210 -5.84 6.09 19.82
C ILE A 210 -6.11 6.31 18.31
N ALA A 211 -5.64 7.41 17.73
CA ALA A 211 -5.73 7.63 16.30
C ALA A 211 -4.93 6.59 15.50
N ALA A 212 -3.77 6.15 15.99
CA ALA A 212 -2.99 5.08 15.37
C ALA A 212 -3.72 3.73 15.41
N GLU A 213 -4.41 3.41 16.51
CA GLU A 213 -5.26 2.22 16.63
C GLU A 213 -6.45 2.27 15.66
N MET A 214 -7.16 3.40 15.59
CA MET A 214 -8.21 3.65 14.61
C MET A 214 -7.70 3.51 13.18
N THR A 215 -6.59 4.17 12.83
CA THR A 215 -5.99 4.10 11.50
C THR A 215 -5.56 2.67 11.17
N GLY A 216 -5.00 1.93 12.13
CA GLY A 216 -4.70 0.51 11.98
C GLY A 216 -5.93 -0.34 11.67
N ALA A 217 -7.04 -0.11 12.36
CA ALA A 217 -8.32 -0.81 12.12
C ALA A 217 -8.94 -0.47 10.76
N ILE A 218 -8.97 0.82 10.39
CA ILE A 218 -9.44 1.27 9.07
C ILE A 218 -8.56 0.66 7.98
N LEU A 219 -7.24 0.70 8.13
CA LEU A 219 -6.32 0.14 7.13
C LEU A 219 -6.46 -1.37 6.99
N ALA A 220 -6.51 -2.11 8.10
CA ALA A 220 -6.64 -3.57 8.06
C ALA A 220 -7.91 -3.99 7.29
N THR A 221 -9.01 -3.26 7.48
CA THR A 221 -10.29 -3.54 6.82
C THR A 221 -10.34 -3.00 5.39
N ALA A 222 -10.02 -1.72 5.17
CA ALA A 222 -10.08 -1.05 3.87
C ALA A 222 -9.03 -1.58 2.89
N VAL A 223 -7.77 -1.77 3.31
CA VAL A 223 -6.71 -2.29 2.42
C VAL A 223 -7.00 -3.72 1.99
N THR A 224 -7.45 -4.59 2.90
CA THR A 224 -7.83 -5.97 2.56
C THR A 224 -9.01 -5.99 1.59
N TYR A 225 -10.02 -5.14 1.85
CA TYR A 225 -11.16 -4.97 0.97
C TYR A 225 -10.74 -4.47 -0.42
N TYR A 226 -9.87 -3.47 -0.50
CA TYR A 226 -9.37 -2.92 -1.77
C TYR A 226 -8.52 -3.92 -2.53
N LYS A 227 -7.56 -4.58 -1.88
CA LYS A 227 -6.73 -5.64 -2.51
C LYS A 227 -7.61 -6.72 -3.15
N THR A 228 -8.64 -7.18 -2.44
CA THR A 228 -9.53 -8.26 -2.90
C THR A 228 -10.41 -7.82 -4.06
N ASN A 229 -11.12 -6.70 -3.92
CA ASN A 229 -12.12 -6.30 -4.89
C ASN A 229 -11.52 -5.58 -6.11
N MET A 230 -10.39 -4.88 -5.94
CA MET A 230 -9.66 -4.29 -7.07
C MET A 230 -9.05 -5.37 -7.96
N LYS A 231 -8.53 -6.47 -7.40
CA LYS A 231 -8.05 -7.61 -8.19
C LYS A 231 -9.14 -8.16 -9.10
N GLY A 232 -10.37 -8.32 -8.59
CA GLY A 232 -11.52 -8.75 -9.40
C GLY A 232 -11.87 -7.76 -10.52
N ALA A 233 -11.86 -6.45 -10.23
CA ALA A 233 -12.09 -5.42 -11.24
C ALA A 233 -11.02 -5.42 -12.34
N VAL A 234 -9.74 -5.51 -11.95
CA VAL A 234 -8.59 -5.56 -12.86
C VAL A 234 -8.62 -6.81 -13.75
N GLU A 235 -8.98 -7.97 -13.21
CA GLU A 235 -9.11 -9.20 -14.00
C GLU A 235 -10.20 -9.09 -15.07
N GLY A 236 -11.32 -8.41 -14.78
CA GLY A 236 -12.36 -8.11 -15.77
C GLY A 236 -11.92 -7.12 -16.86
N LEU A 237 -10.92 -6.28 -16.58
CA LEU A 237 -10.45 -5.21 -17.48
C LEU A 237 -9.40 -5.64 -18.48
N LYS A 238 -8.75 -6.80 -18.29
CA LYS A 238 -7.78 -7.39 -19.23
C LYS A 238 -8.35 -7.65 -20.64
N VAL A 239 -9.65 -7.40 -20.85
CA VAL A 239 -10.39 -7.58 -22.10
C VAL A 239 -10.51 -6.27 -22.93
N GLN A 240 -10.18 -5.09 -22.38
CA GLN A 240 -10.29 -3.80 -23.09
C GLN A 240 -8.93 -3.26 -23.59
N ASN A 241 -8.91 -2.71 -24.82
CA ASN A 241 -7.70 -2.38 -25.59
C ASN A 241 -7.32 -0.88 -25.65
N THR A 242 -7.80 -0.01 -24.76
CA THR A 242 -7.44 1.42 -24.78
C THR A 242 -7.11 2.00 -23.39
N ILE A 243 -6.09 2.87 -23.35
CA ILE A 243 -5.52 3.50 -22.15
C ILE A 243 -6.51 4.44 -21.46
N ASP A 244 -7.21 5.28 -22.24
CA ASP A 244 -8.18 6.25 -21.73
C ASP A 244 -9.36 5.56 -21.04
N SER A 245 -9.80 4.41 -21.59
CA SER A 245 -10.83 3.58 -20.96
C SER A 245 -10.29 2.97 -19.66
N PHE A 246 -9.04 2.54 -19.63
CA PHE A 246 -8.48 1.82 -18.47
C PHE A 246 -8.23 2.72 -17.25
N VAL A 247 -7.57 3.88 -17.40
CA VAL A 247 -7.37 4.82 -16.28
C VAL A 247 -8.73 5.25 -15.73
N GLY A 248 -9.66 5.60 -16.63
CA GLY A 248 -11.00 5.99 -16.26
C GLY A 248 -11.74 4.90 -15.49
N VAL A 249 -11.70 3.66 -15.99
CA VAL A 249 -12.42 2.53 -15.37
C VAL A 249 -11.75 2.10 -14.06
N THR A 250 -10.43 2.14 -13.94
CA THR A 250 -9.75 1.72 -12.70
C THR A 250 -9.91 2.75 -11.59
N MET A 251 -9.84 4.06 -11.91
CA MET A 251 -10.14 5.11 -10.94
C MET A 251 -11.62 5.10 -10.56
N THR A 252 -12.52 4.80 -11.50
CA THR A 252 -13.94 4.58 -11.21
C THR A 252 -14.13 3.36 -10.31
N ALA A 253 -13.40 2.27 -10.56
CA ALA A 253 -13.43 1.09 -9.71
C ALA A 253 -12.99 1.45 -8.29
N TRP A 254 -11.90 2.20 -8.11
CA TRP A 254 -11.47 2.68 -6.79
C TRP A 254 -12.55 3.54 -6.12
N LYS A 255 -13.11 4.52 -6.81
CA LYS A 255 -14.22 5.33 -6.28
C LYS A 255 -15.40 4.45 -5.84
N ASN A 256 -15.76 3.45 -6.62
CA ASN A 256 -16.82 2.52 -6.25
C ASN A 256 -16.45 1.67 -5.03
N LEU A 257 -15.18 1.32 -4.86
CA LEU A 257 -14.72 0.62 -3.65
C LEU A 257 -14.86 1.47 -2.39
N GLU A 258 -14.62 2.79 -2.46
CA GLU A 258 -14.87 3.69 -1.34
C GLU A 258 -16.35 3.67 -0.95
N SER A 259 -17.26 3.77 -1.94
CA SER A 259 -18.71 3.65 -1.69
C SER A 259 -19.09 2.28 -1.13
N SER A 260 -18.64 1.19 -1.74
CA SER A 260 -18.99 -0.16 -1.30
C SER A 260 -18.38 -0.54 0.05
N TYR A 261 -17.23 0.03 0.41
CA TYR A 261 -16.68 -0.11 1.76
C TYR A 261 -17.60 0.55 2.80
N LEU A 262 -18.08 1.77 2.53
CA LEU A 262 -19.02 2.44 3.43
C LEU A 262 -20.35 1.70 3.53
N GLU A 263 -20.90 1.23 2.41
CA GLU A 263 -22.10 0.36 2.42
C GLU A 263 -21.88 -0.89 3.28
N SER A 264 -20.67 -1.47 3.23
CA SER A 264 -20.32 -2.66 4.01
C SER A 264 -20.22 -2.36 5.51
N ILE A 265 -19.42 -1.36 5.90
CA ILE A 265 -19.17 -1.04 7.32
C ILE A 265 -20.41 -0.46 8.01
N PHE A 266 -21.24 0.29 7.28
CA PHE A 266 -22.50 0.85 7.77
C PHE A 266 -23.72 -0.02 7.46
N SER A 267 -23.53 -1.27 7.00
CA SER A 267 -24.67 -2.16 6.72
C SER A 267 -25.46 -2.55 7.97
N GLY A 268 -24.81 -2.58 9.14
CA GLY A 268 -25.39 -3.09 10.39
C GLY A 268 -25.81 -4.57 10.34
N ASN A 269 -25.46 -5.31 9.28
CA ASN A 269 -26.00 -6.66 9.04
C ASN A 269 -25.08 -7.80 9.52
N SER A 270 -23.86 -7.48 9.93
CA SER A 270 -22.86 -8.46 10.38
C SER A 270 -22.17 -7.98 11.64
N SER A 271 -21.93 -8.91 12.57
CA SER A 271 -21.25 -8.61 13.83
C SER A 271 -19.84 -8.07 13.61
N SER A 272 -19.14 -8.55 12.57
CA SER A 272 -17.80 -8.08 12.20
C SER A 272 -17.80 -6.64 11.68
N ALA A 273 -18.80 -6.24 10.89
CA ALA A 273 -18.93 -4.85 10.43
C ALA A 273 -19.24 -3.91 11.59
N ILE A 274 -20.16 -4.32 12.49
CA ILE A 274 -20.50 -3.55 13.71
C ILE A 274 -19.27 -3.42 14.62
N GLU A 275 -18.50 -4.49 14.83
CA GLU A 275 -17.27 -4.47 15.63
C GLU A 275 -16.18 -3.60 15.01
N SER A 276 -15.97 -3.69 13.69
CA SER A 276 -15.01 -2.86 12.97
C SER A 276 -15.39 -1.37 13.05
N LEU A 277 -16.68 -1.08 12.90
CA LEU A 277 -17.22 0.27 13.02
C LEU A 277 -17.02 0.82 14.44
N TYR A 278 -17.37 0.04 15.47
CA TYR A 278 -17.15 0.44 16.86
C TYR A 278 -15.68 0.71 17.14
N THR A 279 -14.80 -0.22 16.76
CA THR A 279 -13.35 -0.09 16.95
C THR A 279 -12.80 1.17 16.29
N THR A 280 -13.37 1.57 15.15
CA THR A 280 -12.96 2.78 14.43
C THR A 280 -13.40 4.07 15.13
N ILE A 281 -14.57 4.09 15.76
CA ILE A 281 -15.09 5.30 16.42
C ILE A 281 -14.76 5.39 17.91
N ASP A 282 -14.29 4.30 18.51
CA ASP A 282 -14.01 4.23 19.95
C ASP A 282 -13.03 5.33 20.38
N GLY A 283 -13.30 5.93 21.54
CA GLY A 283 -12.53 7.07 22.04
C GLY A 283 -12.78 8.40 21.32
N GLY A 284 -13.68 8.47 20.32
CA GLY A 284 -14.16 9.73 19.72
C GLY A 284 -13.12 10.50 18.90
N THR A 285 -11.98 9.88 18.56
CA THR A 285 -10.84 10.58 17.96
C THR A 285 -11.01 10.89 16.48
N ILE A 286 -11.80 10.11 15.75
CA ILE A 286 -12.01 10.36 14.32
C ILE A 286 -12.65 11.72 14.08
N ALA A 287 -13.68 12.07 14.88
CA ALA A 287 -14.36 13.35 14.84
C ALA A 287 -13.39 14.53 15.02
N ALA A 288 -12.51 14.42 16.01
CA ALA A 288 -11.51 15.45 16.31
C ALA A 288 -10.43 15.57 15.22
N ALA A 289 -10.21 14.53 14.42
CA ALA A 289 -9.25 14.54 13.32
C ALA A 289 -9.83 15.15 12.03
N MET A 290 -11.15 15.08 11.83
CA MET A 290 -11.80 15.58 10.59
C MET A 290 -11.82 17.09 10.47
N ASP A 291 -11.94 17.84 11.56
CA ASP A 291 -11.88 19.31 11.58
C ASP A 291 -10.57 19.88 11.01
N LYS A 292 -9.55 19.02 10.85
CA LYS A 292 -8.21 19.38 10.36
C LYS A 292 -7.84 18.70 9.05
N LEU A 293 -8.75 17.94 8.43
CA LEU A 293 -8.48 17.33 7.14
C LEU A 293 -8.29 18.40 6.06
N ASN A 294 -7.10 18.42 5.46
CA ASN A 294 -6.80 19.27 4.30
C ASN A 294 -7.01 18.48 3.00
N LEU A 295 -8.26 18.42 2.53
CA LEU A 295 -8.66 17.79 1.27
C LEU A 295 -7.80 18.17 0.07
N VAL A 296 -7.41 19.45 -0.03
CA VAL A 296 -6.60 19.95 -1.16
C VAL A 296 -5.21 19.32 -1.14
N GLY A 297 -4.55 19.31 0.01
CA GLY A 297 -3.23 18.67 0.18
C GLY A 297 -3.28 17.17 -0.12
N THR A 298 -4.30 16.49 0.40
CA THR A 298 -4.50 15.05 0.20
C THR A 298 -4.64 14.69 -1.29
N SER A 299 -5.39 15.48 -2.06
CA SER A 299 -5.56 15.23 -3.50
C SER A 299 -4.26 15.37 -4.30
N THR A 300 -3.43 16.35 -3.93
CA THR A 300 -2.11 16.56 -4.55
C THR A 300 -1.17 15.40 -4.24
N ASP A 301 -1.18 14.87 -3.02
CA ASP A 301 -0.33 13.73 -2.66
C ASP A 301 -0.72 12.45 -3.40
N VAL A 302 -2.01 12.19 -3.57
CA VAL A 302 -2.51 11.05 -4.37
C VAL A 302 -2.10 11.17 -5.82
N GLU A 303 -2.25 12.36 -6.40
CA GLU A 303 -1.83 12.65 -7.76
C GLU A 303 -0.30 12.46 -7.92
N LYS A 304 0.48 12.93 -6.94
CA LYS A 304 1.93 12.78 -6.92
C LYS A 304 2.35 11.31 -6.89
N ILE A 305 1.75 10.49 -6.04
CA ILE A 305 2.01 9.04 -5.96
C ILE A 305 1.71 8.35 -7.29
N LEU A 306 0.58 8.70 -7.90
CA LEU A 306 0.16 8.17 -9.20
C LEU A 306 1.18 8.47 -10.29
N TYR A 307 1.53 9.73 -10.48
CA TYR A 307 2.52 10.11 -11.48
C TYR A 307 3.91 9.52 -11.18
N GLY A 308 4.33 9.46 -9.92
CA GLY A 308 5.61 8.85 -9.55
C GLY A 308 5.76 7.40 -10.03
N GLN A 309 4.71 6.59 -9.88
CA GLN A 309 4.72 5.21 -10.38
C GLN A 309 4.60 5.14 -11.91
N MET A 310 3.77 5.98 -12.50
CA MET A 310 3.64 6.06 -13.96
C MET A 310 4.97 6.44 -14.63
N ILE A 311 5.75 7.37 -14.06
CA ILE A 311 7.05 7.81 -14.60
C ILE A 311 8.04 6.64 -14.63
N SER A 312 8.22 5.96 -13.49
CA SER A 312 9.15 4.83 -13.36
C SER A 312 8.86 3.75 -14.39
N TYR A 313 7.57 3.47 -14.60
CA TYR A 313 7.17 2.50 -15.59
C TYR A 313 7.35 3.04 -17.02
N ALA A 314 6.95 4.27 -17.31
CA ALA A 314 7.05 4.86 -18.65
C ALA A 314 8.47 4.71 -19.23
N TRP A 315 9.49 4.89 -18.39
CA TRP A 315 10.88 4.61 -18.77
C TRP A 315 11.14 3.13 -19.08
N SER A 316 10.62 2.20 -18.28
CA SER A 316 10.86 0.76 -18.45
C SER A 316 10.38 0.18 -19.79
N VAL A 317 9.39 0.80 -20.43
CA VAL A 317 8.85 0.36 -21.73
C VAL A 317 8.98 1.39 -22.84
N SER A 318 9.70 2.49 -22.58
CA SER A 318 10.06 3.43 -23.62
C SER A 318 10.63 2.65 -24.81
N PRO A 319 10.26 2.97 -26.07
CA PRO A 319 10.73 2.25 -27.27
C PRO A 319 12.26 2.19 -27.38
N ASP A 320 12.91 3.16 -26.74
CA ASP A 320 14.36 3.31 -26.59
C ASP A 320 14.91 2.46 -25.44
N ASN A 321 14.13 1.57 -24.82
CA ASN A 321 14.55 0.75 -23.68
C ASN A 321 15.31 1.59 -22.64
N ALA A 322 14.71 2.71 -22.19
CA ALA A 322 15.38 3.60 -21.27
C ALA A 322 15.91 2.82 -20.06
N ARG A 323 17.13 3.16 -19.63
CA ARG A 323 17.84 2.49 -18.52
C ARG A 323 18.11 3.55 -17.45
N PRO A 324 17.09 3.93 -16.66
CA PRO A 324 17.25 4.95 -15.64
C PRO A 324 18.17 4.45 -14.52
N PHE A 325 19.15 5.26 -14.13
CA PHE A 325 20.01 5.01 -12.98
C PHE A 325 20.39 6.33 -12.29
N VAL A 326 20.79 6.22 -11.03
CA VAL A 326 21.31 7.37 -10.26
C VAL A 326 22.82 7.21 -10.13
N TRP A 327 23.57 8.18 -10.65
CA TRP A 327 25.01 8.25 -10.38
C TRP A 327 25.28 9.10 -9.15
N LYS A 328 25.88 8.52 -8.12
CA LYS A 328 26.38 9.25 -6.96
C LYS A 328 27.83 9.63 -7.21
N SER A 329 28.08 10.93 -7.40
CA SER A 329 29.44 11.42 -7.62
C SER A 329 30.25 11.49 -6.31
N LYS A 330 31.57 11.57 -6.45
CA LYS A 330 32.49 11.91 -5.35
C LYS A 330 32.58 13.42 -5.08
N ILE A 331 31.77 14.23 -5.77
CA ILE A 331 31.81 15.70 -5.66
C ILE A 331 30.88 16.15 -4.55
N TYR A 332 31.38 17.02 -3.69
CA TYR A 332 30.55 17.70 -2.71
C TYR A 332 29.77 18.84 -3.34
N CYS A 333 28.51 19.01 -2.94
CA CYS A 333 27.76 20.21 -3.28
C CYS A 333 28.40 21.42 -2.60
N ASN A 334 28.95 22.36 -3.37
CA ASN A 334 29.31 23.68 -2.86
C ASN A 334 28.94 24.75 -3.89
N GLU A 335 28.87 26.01 -3.45
CA GLU A 335 28.44 27.18 -4.26
C GLU A 335 29.30 27.41 -5.52
N ASN A 336 30.43 26.71 -5.63
CA ASN A 336 31.34 26.76 -6.77
C ASN A 336 31.45 25.36 -7.40
N LEU A 337 30.39 24.91 -8.07
CA LEU A 337 30.40 23.76 -8.99
C LEU A 337 31.51 23.93 -10.03
N ARG A 338 32.76 23.59 -9.68
CA ARG A 338 33.89 23.58 -10.60
C ARG A 338 33.60 22.52 -11.67
N PRO A 339 33.85 22.82 -12.96
CA PRO A 339 33.70 21.83 -14.01
C PRO A 339 34.65 20.65 -13.75
N LEU A 340 34.05 19.48 -13.54
CA LEU A 340 34.66 18.15 -13.46
C LEU A 340 35.86 17.98 -14.41
N ILE A 341 37.05 17.71 -13.85
CA ILE A 341 38.16 17.07 -14.54
C ILE A 341 38.12 15.60 -14.11
N GLY A 342 37.57 14.73 -14.95
CA GLY A 342 37.48 13.28 -14.73
C GLY A 342 36.13 12.70 -15.18
N ALA A 343 36.17 11.86 -16.21
CA ALA A 343 35.10 11.03 -16.81
C ALA A 343 33.66 11.53 -16.56
N VAL A 344 33.22 12.47 -17.39
CA VAL A 344 31.89 13.06 -17.25
C VAL A 344 30.87 12.14 -17.91
N LEU A 345 30.06 11.45 -17.10
CA LEU A 345 29.03 10.51 -17.56
C LEU A 345 27.93 11.16 -18.41
N VAL A 346 27.79 12.48 -18.40
CA VAL A 346 26.82 13.24 -19.20
C VAL A 346 27.45 14.57 -19.63
N ASP A 347 27.13 15.10 -20.80
CA ASP A 347 27.69 16.37 -21.28
C ASP A 347 27.37 17.57 -20.35
N LYS A 348 28.13 18.67 -20.51
CA LYS A 348 28.02 19.84 -19.62
C LYS A 348 26.63 20.51 -19.64
N SER A 349 25.97 20.59 -20.80
CA SER A 349 24.65 21.19 -20.94
C SER A 349 23.54 20.34 -20.30
N SER A 350 23.68 19.02 -20.39
CA SER A 350 22.73 18.08 -19.78
C SER A 350 22.90 17.97 -18.27
N ARG A 351 24.12 18.12 -17.74
CA ARG A 351 24.38 18.06 -16.29
C ARG A 351 23.56 19.05 -15.46
N SER A 352 23.42 20.29 -15.91
CA SER A 352 22.63 21.30 -15.18
C SER A 352 21.14 20.96 -15.12
N LYS A 353 20.67 20.07 -15.99
CA LYS A 353 19.27 19.65 -16.07
C LYS A 353 18.93 18.45 -15.19
N VAL A 354 19.92 17.66 -14.78
CA VAL A 354 19.67 16.36 -14.11
C VAL A 354 20.38 16.19 -12.77
N TYR A 355 21.05 17.25 -12.28
CA TYR A 355 21.78 17.17 -11.02
C TYR A 355 20.87 17.42 -9.81
N VAL A 356 21.11 16.65 -8.76
CA VAL A 356 20.49 16.79 -7.44
C VAL A 356 21.59 16.86 -6.39
N CYS A 357 21.50 17.85 -5.51
CA CYS A 357 22.33 17.88 -4.32
C CYS A 357 21.62 17.16 -3.16
N TYR A 358 22.24 16.10 -2.63
CA TYR A 358 21.67 15.37 -1.50
C TYR A 358 22.75 14.79 -0.60
N LYS A 359 22.56 14.87 0.73
CA LYS A 359 23.56 14.46 1.75
C LYS A 359 25.00 14.90 1.43
N ASN A 360 25.14 16.16 1.00
CA ASN A 360 26.38 16.82 0.57
C ASN A 360 27.02 16.29 -0.71
N TYR A 361 26.49 15.28 -1.39
CA TYR A 361 27.02 14.79 -2.65
C TYR A 361 26.15 15.20 -3.84
N MET A 362 26.79 15.47 -4.97
CA MET A 362 26.08 15.63 -6.23
C MET A 362 25.69 14.25 -6.78
N HIS A 363 24.41 14.12 -7.12
CA HIS A 363 23.82 12.95 -7.78
C HIS A 363 23.32 13.37 -9.15
N LEU A 364 23.40 12.49 -10.15
CA LEU A 364 22.81 12.70 -11.47
C LEU A 364 21.77 11.62 -11.74
N LEU A 365 20.59 12.02 -12.22
CA LEU A 365 19.61 11.11 -12.80
C LEU A 365 19.93 10.92 -14.29
N VAL A 366 20.24 9.70 -14.72
CA VAL A 366 20.85 9.44 -16.03
C VAL A 366 20.16 8.29 -16.73
N ASN A 367 20.12 8.36 -18.06
CA ASN A 367 19.74 7.26 -18.94
C ASN A 367 20.98 6.53 -19.44
N GLY A 368 21.07 5.23 -19.17
CA GLY A 368 22.13 4.37 -19.69
C GLY A 368 21.94 4.04 -21.18
N HIS A 369 20.76 4.30 -21.75
CA HIS A 369 20.53 4.13 -23.17
C HIS A 369 21.03 5.34 -23.97
N GLY A 370 21.68 5.12 -25.13
CA GLY A 370 21.98 6.18 -26.10
C GLY A 370 23.44 6.45 -26.46
N GLY A 371 24.42 5.66 -26.01
CA GLY A 371 25.81 5.77 -26.49
C GLY A 371 26.88 5.43 -25.45
N SER A 372 28.13 5.81 -25.75
CA SER A 372 29.33 5.63 -24.89
C SER A 372 29.35 6.54 -23.64
N ILE A 373 28.42 7.50 -23.56
CA ILE A 373 28.17 8.33 -22.38
C ILE A 373 26.67 8.30 -22.07
N GLY A 374 26.32 8.47 -20.80
CA GLY A 374 24.93 8.56 -20.35
C GLY A 374 24.25 9.79 -20.93
N SER A 375 22.93 9.69 -21.10
CA SER A 375 22.08 10.76 -21.65
C SER A 375 21.03 11.20 -20.64
N VAL A 376 20.28 12.27 -20.95
CA VAL A 376 19.13 12.70 -20.15
C VAL A 376 17.98 11.70 -20.38
N LEU A 377 17.30 11.30 -19.29
CA LEU A 377 16.08 10.50 -19.41
C LEU A 377 14.98 11.31 -20.10
N PRO A 378 14.16 10.70 -20.97
CA PRO A 378 12.96 11.35 -21.49
C PRO A 378 12.10 11.89 -20.34
N GLY A 379 11.90 13.22 -20.30
CA GLY A 379 11.18 13.92 -19.24
C GLY A 379 11.84 13.88 -17.85
N GLY A 380 13.00 13.24 -17.69
CA GLY A 380 13.70 13.09 -16.41
C GLY A 380 14.66 14.24 -16.10
N ASP A 381 14.20 15.48 -16.30
CA ASP A 381 14.98 16.69 -16.09
C ASP A 381 14.25 17.76 -15.28
N HIS A 382 15.00 18.77 -14.82
CA HIS A 382 14.50 19.94 -14.09
C HIS A 382 13.53 20.82 -14.88
N ASP A 383 13.47 20.70 -16.21
CA ASP A 383 12.51 21.48 -17.00
C ASP A 383 11.12 20.85 -16.89
N THR A 384 11.06 19.51 -16.92
CA THR A 384 9.83 18.70 -16.90
C THR A 384 9.37 18.35 -15.49
N LEU A 385 10.29 17.86 -14.63
CA LEU A 385 10.05 17.46 -13.25
C LEU A 385 10.46 18.59 -12.29
N ASN A 386 9.74 19.70 -12.40
CA ASN A 386 10.02 20.96 -11.71
C ASN A 386 9.09 21.24 -10.50
N GLY A 387 8.21 20.30 -10.18
CA GLY A 387 7.22 20.45 -9.10
C GLY A 387 5.91 21.14 -9.49
N LYS A 388 5.68 21.50 -10.76
CA LYS A 388 4.44 22.13 -11.24
C LYS A 388 3.52 21.17 -11.98
N ASP A 389 4.09 20.31 -12.83
CA ASP A 389 3.36 19.33 -13.63
C ASP A 389 3.42 17.94 -12.99
N TYR A 390 2.58 17.01 -13.47
CA TYR A 390 2.63 15.58 -13.10
C TYR A 390 2.56 15.33 -11.59
N GLY A 391 1.57 15.92 -10.92
CA GLY A 391 1.40 15.81 -9.47
C GLY A 391 2.51 16.49 -8.66
N GLY A 392 3.32 17.35 -9.28
CA GLY A 392 4.41 18.05 -8.62
C GLY A 392 5.59 17.16 -8.27
N ILE A 393 5.83 16.09 -9.04
CA ILE A 393 7.05 15.29 -8.95
C ILE A 393 8.28 16.14 -9.33
N THR A 394 9.35 15.97 -8.57
CA THR A 394 10.67 16.58 -8.82
C THR A 394 11.72 15.52 -9.06
N ILE A 395 12.84 15.86 -9.71
CA ILE A 395 13.96 14.92 -9.84
C ILE A 395 14.57 14.57 -8.47
N GLU A 396 14.49 15.50 -7.51
CA GLU A 396 14.87 15.27 -6.11
C GLU A 396 14.08 14.13 -5.50
N ASP A 397 12.78 14.03 -5.79
CA ASP A 397 11.93 12.96 -5.25
C ASP A 397 12.45 11.57 -5.66
N ILE A 398 12.80 11.43 -6.94
CA ILE A 398 13.32 10.20 -7.53
C ILE A 398 14.69 9.83 -6.98
N VAL A 399 15.62 10.81 -6.96
CA VAL A 399 16.98 10.60 -6.48
C VAL A 399 16.99 10.27 -4.99
N ILE A 400 16.26 11.03 -4.17
CA ILE A 400 16.23 10.81 -2.71
C ILE A 400 15.66 9.43 -2.40
N SER A 401 14.51 9.08 -2.99
CA SER A 401 13.89 7.77 -2.75
C SER A 401 14.81 6.60 -3.12
N SER A 402 15.53 6.71 -4.25
CA SER A 402 16.45 5.66 -4.70
C SER A 402 17.70 5.57 -3.82
N VAL A 403 18.31 6.72 -3.49
CA VAL A 403 19.51 6.78 -2.66
C VAL A 403 19.24 6.32 -1.22
N GLU A 404 18.09 6.70 -0.65
CA GLU A 404 17.72 6.21 0.68
C GLU A 404 17.38 4.72 0.67
N GLY A 405 16.74 4.20 -0.38
CA GLY A 405 16.51 2.76 -0.55
C GLY A 405 17.80 1.96 -0.62
N PHE A 406 18.75 2.43 -1.43
CA PHE A 406 20.10 1.88 -1.51
C PHE A 406 20.82 1.91 -0.16
N ALA A 407 20.76 3.04 0.56
CA ALA A 407 21.39 3.19 1.87
C ALA A 407 20.76 2.28 2.93
N ALA A 408 19.43 2.14 2.93
CA ALA A 408 18.70 1.24 3.82
C ALA A 408 19.04 -0.24 3.56
N ASN A 409 19.41 -0.58 2.32
CA ASN A 409 19.87 -1.91 1.91
C ASN A 409 21.38 -2.06 1.96
N ASN A 410 22.03 -1.57 3.02
CA ASN A 410 23.48 -1.70 3.23
C ASN A 410 24.35 -1.18 2.08
N ASN A 411 23.88 -0.19 1.33
CA ASN A 411 24.54 0.32 0.12
C ASN A 411 24.69 -0.74 -0.97
N GLN A 412 23.64 -1.55 -1.20
CA GLN A 412 23.58 -2.51 -2.29
C GLN A 412 22.37 -2.27 -3.18
N ASN A 413 22.58 -2.40 -4.50
CA ASN A 413 21.50 -2.44 -5.48
C ASN A 413 20.65 -3.70 -5.31
N GLY A 414 19.41 -3.64 -5.78
CA GLY A 414 18.43 -4.70 -5.50
C GLY A 414 17.81 -4.56 -4.10
N TYR A 415 17.64 -3.31 -3.66
CA TYR A 415 16.79 -3.02 -2.52
C TYR A 415 15.33 -3.26 -2.92
N PRO A 416 14.48 -3.76 -2.01
CA PRO A 416 13.09 -4.02 -2.35
C PRO A 416 12.39 -2.71 -2.76
N LYS A 417 11.41 -2.81 -3.66
CA LYS A 417 10.41 -1.75 -3.77
C LYS A 417 9.79 -1.55 -2.38
N ALA A 418 9.35 -0.33 -2.09
CA ALA A 418 8.74 -0.02 -0.80
C ALA A 418 7.71 -1.10 -0.44
N ASP A 419 8.00 -1.83 0.65
CA ASP A 419 7.20 -2.96 1.09
C ASP A 419 5.89 -2.46 1.69
N ILE A 420 4.77 -3.01 1.23
CA ILE A 420 3.43 -2.63 1.68
C ILE A 420 3.31 -2.87 3.18
N ASP A 421 3.85 -3.96 3.71
CA ASP A 421 3.71 -4.30 5.12
C ASP A 421 4.66 -3.45 6.00
N GLY A 422 5.85 -3.10 5.49
CA GLY A 422 6.74 -2.10 6.11
C GLY A 422 6.18 -0.67 6.12
N ILE A 423 5.49 -0.27 5.05
CA ILE A 423 4.76 1.01 4.97
C ILE A 423 3.59 0.97 5.95
N VAL A 424 2.87 -0.16 6.01
CA VAL A 424 1.81 -0.41 7.00
C VAL A 424 2.30 -0.31 8.44
N GLY A 425 3.45 -0.91 8.74
CA GLY A 425 4.11 -0.83 10.04
C GLY A 425 4.71 0.53 10.37
N SER A 426 4.88 1.41 9.39
CA SER A 426 5.37 2.79 9.59
C SER A 426 4.26 3.80 9.89
N PHE A 427 2.98 3.41 9.71
CA PHE A 427 1.85 4.28 9.97
C PHE A 427 1.70 4.59 11.46
N GLY A 428 1.35 5.84 11.78
CA GLY A 428 1.32 6.33 13.16
C GLY A 428 2.68 6.83 13.66
N GLY A 429 3.76 6.63 12.90
CA GLY A 429 5.07 7.24 13.15
C GLY A 429 5.17 8.68 12.64
N ASP A 430 6.24 9.39 13.04
CA ASP A 430 6.47 10.79 12.61
C ASP A 430 6.85 10.93 11.12
N ASN A 431 7.13 9.82 10.42
CA ASN A 431 7.54 9.81 9.01
C ASN A 431 6.35 9.45 8.12
N VAL A 432 5.84 10.43 7.35
CA VAL A 432 4.82 10.16 6.31
C VAL A 432 5.45 9.41 5.16
N PRO A 433 4.87 8.26 4.75
CA PRO A 433 5.17 7.71 3.46
C PRO A 433 4.85 8.76 2.39
N SER A 434 5.87 9.12 1.61
CA SER A 434 5.75 10.00 0.46
C SER A 434 6.41 9.35 -0.73
N VAL A 435 6.40 10.00 -1.89
CA VAL A 435 7.18 9.53 -3.05
C VAL A 435 8.70 9.52 -2.79
N ARG A 436 9.17 10.14 -1.69
CA ARG A 436 10.58 10.07 -1.22
C ARG A 436 10.87 8.88 -0.31
N THR A 437 9.85 8.08 0.02
CA THR A 437 10.03 6.88 0.84
C THR A 437 11.13 6.00 0.22
N PRO A 438 12.07 5.46 1.02
CA PRO A 438 13.09 4.56 0.52
C PRO A 438 12.48 3.44 -0.34
N GLY A 439 12.92 3.29 -1.58
CA GLY A 439 12.42 2.23 -2.47
C GLY A 439 11.10 2.51 -3.20
N PHE A 440 10.47 3.68 -3.02
CA PHE A 440 9.33 4.08 -3.86
C PHE A 440 9.75 4.22 -5.33
N PHE A 441 10.85 4.93 -5.56
CA PHE A 441 11.67 4.84 -6.77
C PHE A 441 12.82 3.86 -6.48
N ASN A 442 12.92 2.82 -7.31
CA ASN A 442 13.91 1.76 -7.15
C ASN A 442 14.88 1.75 -8.33
N LEU A 443 15.59 2.87 -8.52
CA LEU A 443 16.60 3.00 -9.56
C LEU A 443 17.97 2.55 -9.06
N PRO A 444 18.75 1.78 -9.84
CA PRO A 444 20.07 1.38 -9.41
C PRO A 444 20.97 2.61 -9.16
N VAL A 445 21.74 2.56 -8.08
CA VAL A 445 22.68 3.59 -7.67
C VAL A 445 24.09 3.16 -8.03
N CYS A 446 24.77 3.95 -8.86
CA CYS A 446 26.12 3.71 -9.30
C CYS A 446 27.12 4.56 -8.51
N LEU A 447 28.22 3.96 -8.07
CA LEU A 447 29.27 4.63 -7.27
C LEU A 447 30.58 4.86 -8.04
N ASP A 448 30.93 3.97 -8.98
CA ASP A 448 32.17 4.05 -9.76
C ASP A 448 31.89 4.52 -11.20
N SER A 449 32.40 5.71 -11.55
CA SER A 449 32.21 6.29 -12.88
C SER A 449 32.95 5.55 -14.00
N ASN A 450 34.07 4.87 -13.68
CA ASN A 450 34.82 4.11 -14.68
C ASN A 450 34.06 2.85 -15.05
N VAL A 451 33.55 2.12 -14.05
CA VAL A 451 32.75 0.91 -14.29
C VAL A 451 31.49 1.24 -15.08
N VAL A 452 30.81 2.34 -14.73
CA VAL A 452 29.64 2.80 -15.50
C VAL A 452 30.05 3.15 -16.93
N GLY A 453 31.11 3.93 -17.13
CA GLY A 453 31.61 4.29 -18.45
C GLY A 453 31.93 3.05 -19.30
N ASP A 454 32.70 2.12 -18.74
CA ASP A 454 33.07 0.86 -19.41
C ASP A 454 31.84 0.03 -19.76
N ASN A 455 30.85 -0.06 -18.87
CA ASN A 455 29.59 -0.79 -19.11
C ASN A 455 28.73 -0.13 -20.20
N LEU A 456 28.68 1.21 -20.24
CA LEU A 456 28.00 1.97 -21.29
C LEU A 456 28.68 1.79 -22.65
N GLU A 457 30.01 1.86 -22.69
CA GLU A 457 30.81 1.70 -23.92
C GLU A 457 30.79 0.27 -24.46
N SER A 458 31.04 -0.73 -23.62
CA SER A 458 31.12 -2.14 -24.02
C SER A 458 29.75 -2.81 -24.18
N GLY A 459 28.75 -2.30 -23.46
CA GLY A 459 27.45 -2.97 -23.32
C GLY A 459 27.50 -4.26 -22.49
N ASN A 460 28.56 -4.49 -21.73
CA ASN A 460 28.65 -5.63 -20.83
C ASN A 460 27.56 -5.58 -19.76
N GLY A 461 26.92 -6.73 -19.50
CA GLY A 461 25.91 -6.84 -18.45
C GLY A 461 24.57 -6.16 -18.75
N LYS A 462 24.27 -5.79 -20.01
CA LYS A 462 23.01 -5.14 -20.42
C LYS A 462 21.72 -5.89 -20.05
N GLU A 463 21.82 -7.20 -19.81
CA GLU A 463 20.71 -8.03 -19.34
C GLU A 463 20.45 -7.87 -17.82
N SER A 464 21.35 -7.21 -17.10
CA SER A 464 21.15 -6.93 -15.68
C SER A 464 20.13 -5.82 -15.46
N PRO A 465 19.19 -5.98 -14.50
CA PRO A 465 18.29 -4.91 -14.10
C PRO A 465 19.02 -3.75 -13.41
N TYR A 466 20.27 -3.95 -12.99
CA TYR A 466 21.10 -2.93 -12.33
C TYR A 466 22.01 -2.19 -13.30
N TRP A 467 22.07 -2.62 -14.56
CA TRP A 467 22.91 -2.00 -15.56
C TRP A 467 22.54 -0.51 -15.74
N PRO A 468 23.53 0.40 -15.84
CA PRO A 468 24.97 0.17 -16.00
C PRO A 468 25.78 0.08 -14.70
N CYS A 469 25.13 0.04 -13.54
CA CYS A 469 25.81 -0.08 -12.26
C CYS A 469 26.40 -1.48 -12.07
N GLU A 470 27.27 -1.60 -11.07
CA GLU A 470 27.72 -2.90 -10.59
C GLU A 470 26.54 -3.72 -10.08
N ASN A 471 26.56 -5.00 -10.41
CA ASN A 471 25.63 -5.95 -9.84
C ASN A 471 25.92 -6.10 -8.35
N PRO A 472 24.88 -6.23 -7.51
CA PRO A 472 25.08 -6.54 -6.10
C PRO A 472 25.76 -7.91 -5.95
N GLU A 473 26.44 -8.09 -4.83
CA GLU A 473 27.07 -9.36 -4.48
C GLU A 473 26.02 -10.49 -4.50
N GLY A 474 26.37 -11.62 -5.09
CA GLY A 474 25.46 -12.77 -5.22
C GLY A 474 24.46 -12.71 -6.38
N TYR A 475 24.39 -11.60 -7.14
CA TYR A 475 23.53 -11.53 -8.33
C TYR A 475 23.91 -12.58 -9.38
N THR A 476 22.91 -13.30 -9.89
CA THR A 476 23.06 -14.16 -11.06
C THR A 476 22.08 -13.72 -12.14
N SER A 477 22.58 -13.47 -13.35
CA SER A 477 21.72 -13.10 -14.49
C SER A 477 20.81 -14.22 -14.96
N THR A 478 21.03 -15.44 -14.46
CA THR A 478 20.24 -16.62 -14.80
C THR A 478 19.19 -16.95 -13.74
N GLY A 479 19.19 -16.34 -12.55
CA GLY A 479 18.29 -16.71 -11.46
C GLY A 479 18.51 -18.14 -10.92
N THR A 480 17.59 -18.60 -10.05
CA THR A 480 17.58 -19.98 -9.51
C THR A 480 16.60 -20.84 -10.30
N ASN A 481 17.03 -22.00 -10.81
CA ASN A 481 16.09 -22.94 -11.43
C ASN A 481 15.53 -23.90 -10.38
N LEU A 482 14.20 -24.07 -10.42
CA LEU A 482 13.48 -25.07 -9.65
C LEU A 482 13.17 -26.25 -10.56
N HIS A 483 13.71 -27.42 -10.23
CA HIS A 483 13.44 -28.66 -10.94
C HIS A 483 12.37 -29.47 -10.22
N VAL A 484 11.65 -30.30 -10.96
CA VAL A 484 10.63 -31.19 -10.39
C VAL A 484 11.12 -32.63 -10.57
N GLU A 485 11.41 -33.32 -9.47
CA GLU A 485 11.87 -34.70 -9.53
C GLU A 485 10.73 -35.67 -9.88
N LYS A 486 9.49 -35.36 -9.47
CA LYS A 486 8.33 -36.22 -9.72
C LYS A 486 7.01 -35.48 -9.72
N GLY A 487 6.07 -36.00 -10.52
CA GLY A 487 4.72 -35.45 -10.63
C GLY A 487 4.71 -34.06 -11.28
N CYS A 488 3.72 -33.27 -10.91
CA CYS A 488 3.51 -31.90 -11.36
C CYS A 488 3.19 -30.99 -10.18
N VAL A 489 3.73 -29.78 -10.24
CA VAL A 489 3.51 -28.69 -9.29
C VAL A 489 3.22 -27.39 -10.02
N LEU A 490 2.73 -26.39 -9.30
CA LEU A 490 2.73 -25.01 -9.77
C LEU A 490 3.75 -24.21 -8.98
N PHE A 491 4.63 -23.50 -9.69
CA PHE A 491 5.48 -22.46 -9.12
C PHE A 491 4.95 -21.10 -9.56
N ASN A 492 4.43 -20.27 -8.64
CA ASN A 492 3.76 -19.01 -8.96
C ASN A 492 2.77 -19.15 -10.14
N ASP A 493 1.89 -20.15 -10.05
CA ASP A 493 0.90 -20.54 -11.07
C ASP A 493 1.47 -21.11 -12.38
N ALA A 494 2.79 -21.20 -12.53
CA ALA A 494 3.43 -21.83 -13.66
C ALA A 494 3.56 -23.34 -13.45
N LYS A 495 2.88 -24.09 -14.31
CA LYS A 495 2.91 -25.55 -14.34
C LYS A 495 4.28 -26.09 -14.69
N ARG A 496 4.81 -26.97 -13.84
CA ARG A 496 6.02 -27.74 -14.10
C ARG A 496 5.79 -29.19 -13.71
N CYS A 497 6.31 -30.09 -14.53
CA CYS A 497 6.22 -31.51 -14.30
C CYS A 497 7.58 -32.14 -14.56
N HIS A 498 7.84 -33.28 -13.92
CA HIS A 498 9.06 -34.04 -14.16
C HIS A 498 9.29 -34.37 -15.64
N THR A 499 8.21 -34.75 -16.34
CA THR A 499 8.27 -35.18 -17.74
C THR A 499 8.14 -34.05 -18.76
N TRP A 500 7.75 -32.83 -18.35
CA TRP A 500 7.51 -31.72 -19.27
C TRP A 500 7.43 -30.35 -18.58
N GLY A 501 7.77 -29.29 -19.32
CA GLY A 501 7.79 -27.91 -18.83
C GLY A 501 9.17 -27.42 -18.36
N GLY A 502 10.15 -28.32 -18.24
CA GLY A 502 11.53 -28.00 -17.85
C GLY A 502 11.64 -27.44 -16.43
N PRO A 503 12.79 -26.85 -16.05
CA PRO A 503 12.87 -26.09 -14.81
C PRO A 503 11.97 -24.85 -14.82
N TYR A 504 11.49 -24.43 -13.64
CA TYR A 504 10.95 -23.10 -13.44
C TYR A 504 12.07 -22.16 -13.01
N ASN A 505 12.33 -21.14 -13.81
CA ASN A 505 13.32 -20.15 -13.44
C ASN A 505 12.69 -19.10 -12.52
N VAL A 506 13.20 -19.01 -11.30
CA VAL A 506 12.98 -17.87 -10.42
C VAL A 506 14.06 -16.87 -10.77
N ALA A 507 13.70 -15.92 -11.64
CA ALA A 507 14.57 -14.78 -11.94
C ALA A 507 14.92 -14.04 -10.64
N ASP A 508 16.08 -13.39 -10.62
CA ASP A 508 16.47 -12.54 -9.48
C ASP A 508 15.36 -11.52 -9.18
N GLN A 509 14.87 -11.54 -7.95
CA GLN A 509 13.71 -10.73 -7.53
C GLN A 509 14.12 -9.37 -6.96
N ASN A 510 15.42 -9.03 -6.99
CA ASN A 510 15.96 -7.80 -6.42
C ASN A 510 15.65 -7.69 -4.92
N THR A 511 15.87 -8.79 -4.20
CA THR A 511 15.67 -8.94 -2.76
C THR A 511 16.82 -9.79 -2.18
N ALA A 512 17.04 -9.70 -0.86
CA ALA A 512 18.05 -10.53 -0.19
C ALA A 512 17.81 -12.03 -0.39
N ASN A 513 16.54 -12.42 -0.48
CA ASN A 513 16.11 -13.78 -0.74
C ASN A 513 15.26 -13.86 -2.00
N SER A 514 15.42 -14.92 -2.78
CA SER A 514 14.45 -15.33 -3.79
C SER A 514 13.26 -16.02 -3.10
N THR A 515 12.06 -15.81 -3.63
CA THR A 515 10.82 -16.39 -3.10
C THR A 515 9.99 -17.07 -4.20
N VAL A 516 9.24 -18.10 -3.84
CA VAL A 516 8.28 -18.75 -4.75
C VAL A 516 7.14 -19.36 -3.95
N THR A 517 5.93 -19.25 -4.48
CA THR A 517 4.78 -20.03 -4.00
C THR A 517 4.75 -21.35 -4.74
N VAL A 518 4.82 -22.47 -4.01
CA VAL A 518 4.70 -23.82 -4.55
C VAL A 518 3.35 -24.39 -4.19
N TYR A 519 2.54 -24.74 -5.20
CA TYR A 519 1.37 -25.58 -4.99
C TYR A 519 1.70 -27.02 -5.37
N ALA A 520 1.36 -27.97 -4.49
CA ALA A 520 1.71 -29.39 -4.66
C ALA A 520 0.61 -30.31 -4.11
N ILE A 521 0.75 -31.62 -4.31
CA ILE A 521 -0.23 -32.64 -3.90
C ILE A 521 -1.58 -32.44 -4.64
N PHE A 522 -1.50 -32.34 -5.96
CA PHE A 522 -2.66 -32.35 -6.86
C PHE A 522 -3.22 -33.76 -7.03
N LYS A 523 -4.53 -33.89 -7.27
CA LYS A 523 -5.19 -35.20 -7.41
C LYS A 523 -5.04 -35.70 -8.85
N GLY A 524 -3.96 -36.43 -9.12
CA GLY A 524 -3.56 -36.80 -10.49
C GLY A 524 -4.28 -37.99 -11.17
N THR A 525 -5.44 -38.47 -10.69
CA THR A 525 -6.02 -39.73 -11.21
C THR A 525 -7.56 -39.71 -11.36
N SER A 526 -8.10 -38.96 -12.32
CA SER A 526 -9.49 -39.15 -12.80
C SER A 526 -9.57 -39.06 -14.32
N GLU A 527 -10.51 -39.79 -14.95
CA GLU A 527 -10.76 -39.74 -16.41
C GLU A 527 -11.26 -38.37 -16.90
N LYS A 528 -11.66 -37.49 -15.98
CA LYS A 528 -11.94 -36.08 -16.20
C LYS A 528 -11.38 -35.28 -15.03
N LEU A 529 -10.24 -34.64 -15.24
CA LEU A 529 -9.64 -33.75 -14.27
C LEU A 529 -10.23 -32.34 -14.44
N PRO A 530 -10.63 -31.67 -13.36
CA PRO A 530 -11.16 -30.32 -13.45
C PRO A 530 -10.05 -29.34 -13.84
N ASP A 531 -10.39 -28.27 -14.56
CA ASP A 531 -9.44 -27.23 -14.99
C ASP A 531 -8.77 -26.52 -13.79
N LYS A 532 -9.45 -26.51 -12.64
CA LYS A 532 -8.96 -25.97 -11.37
C LYS A 532 -9.23 -26.96 -10.23
N GLU A 533 -8.34 -27.01 -9.25
CA GLU A 533 -8.56 -27.74 -8.01
C GLU A 533 -7.90 -27.03 -6.82
N VAL A 534 -8.24 -27.47 -5.61
CA VAL A 534 -7.55 -27.07 -4.38
C VAL A 534 -6.48 -28.13 -4.09
N PRO A 535 -5.19 -27.86 -4.40
CA PRO A 535 -4.10 -28.79 -4.10
C PRO A 535 -3.97 -29.00 -2.60
N GLY A 536 -3.38 -30.13 -2.20
CA GLY A 536 -3.20 -30.47 -0.78
C GLY A 536 -2.15 -29.64 -0.04
N CYS A 537 -1.30 -28.89 -0.77
CA CYS A 537 -0.19 -28.15 -0.17
C CYS A 537 0.07 -26.81 -0.87
N LYS A 538 0.39 -25.78 -0.07
CA LYS A 538 0.95 -24.48 -0.47
C LYS A 538 2.19 -24.20 0.38
N LEU A 539 3.36 -24.07 -0.26
CA LEU A 539 4.59 -23.62 0.37
C LEU A 539 4.88 -22.19 -0.06
N GLU A 540 5.23 -21.34 0.90
CA GLU A 540 5.84 -20.03 0.64
C GLU A 540 7.33 -20.16 0.94
N ALA A 541 8.11 -20.48 -0.09
CA ALA A 541 9.53 -20.75 0.05
C ALA A 541 10.35 -19.47 -0.12
N SER A 542 11.42 -19.35 0.67
CA SER A 542 12.38 -18.25 0.60
C SER A 542 13.79 -18.78 0.83
N TRP A 543 14.73 -18.39 -0.03
CA TRP A 543 16.14 -18.77 0.07
C TRP A 543 17.07 -17.62 -0.31
N PRO A 544 18.32 -17.60 0.19
CA PRO A 544 19.30 -16.59 -0.17
C PRO A 544 19.51 -16.50 -1.69
N ARG A 545 19.57 -15.26 -2.21
CA ARG A 545 19.62 -14.98 -3.65
C ARG A 545 20.81 -15.63 -4.38
N GLU A 546 21.89 -15.91 -3.65
CA GLU A 546 23.14 -16.46 -4.17
C GLU A 546 23.10 -17.98 -4.37
N TRP A 547 22.01 -18.65 -4.01
CA TRP A 547 21.90 -20.09 -4.14
C TRP A 547 21.68 -20.55 -5.58
N GLY A 548 22.32 -21.68 -5.90
CA GLY A 548 22.09 -22.40 -7.14
C GLY A 548 20.74 -23.11 -7.17
N ASP A 549 20.52 -23.89 -8.22
CA ASP A 549 19.27 -24.63 -8.47
C ASP A 549 18.76 -25.43 -7.26
N LEU A 550 17.43 -25.42 -7.12
CA LEU A 550 16.69 -26.20 -6.13
C LEU A 550 15.89 -27.30 -6.81
N ASP A 551 15.61 -28.37 -6.07
CA ASP A 551 14.87 -29.53 -6.56
C ASP A 551 13.62 -29.73 -5.67
N PHE A 552 12.45 -29.84 -6.30
CA PHE A 552 11.22 -30.27 -5.62
C PHE A 552 11.12 -31.80 -5.68
N THR A 553 11.32 -32.42 -4.53
CA THR A 553 11.62 -33.85 -4.40
C THR A 553 10.36 -34.71 -4.32
N GLU A 554 10.54 -36.02 -4.42
CA GLU A 554 9.45 -36.99 -4.26
C GLU A 554 8.77 -36.94 -2.87
N GLU A 555 9.45 -36.38 -1.87
CA GLU A 555 8.94 -36.22 -0.50
C GLU A 555 8.00 -35.01 -0.37
N ASN A 556 7.67 -34.33 -1.47
CA ASN A 556 6.96 -33.05 -1.50
C ASN A 556 7.69 -31.95 -0.74
N CYS A 557 9.01 -31.87 -0.94
CA CYS A 557 9.88 -30.89 -0.33
C CYS A 557 10.65 -30.10 -1.39
N LEU A 558 10.79 -28.80 -1.20
CA LEU A 558 11.76 -27.98 -1.93
C LEU A 558 13.11 -28.05 -1.20
N GLU A 559 14.13 -28.57 -1.87
CA GLU A 559 15.45 -28.83 -1.30
C GLU A 559 16.57 -28.20 -2.12
N SER A 560 17.63 -27.76 -1.43
CA SER A 560 18.89 -27.41 -2.10
C SER A 560 19.71 -28.66 -2.41
N ARG A 561 20.50 -28.62 -3.50
CA ARG A 561 21.32 -29.76 -3.92
C ARG A 561 22.39 -30.19 -2.93
N ASP A 562 22.87 -29.24 -2.13
CA ASP A 562 23.81 -29.48 -1.03
C ASP A 562 23.12 -29.92 0.26
N LYS A 563 21.77 -29.99 0.26
CA LYS A 563 20.91 -30.37 1.38
C LYS A 563 21.00 -29.44 2.59
N SER A 564 21.52 -28.23 2.43
CA SER A 564 21.53 -27.20 3.47
C SER A 564 20.14 -26.61 3.73
N TYR A 565 19.20 -26.79 2.80
CA TYR A 565 17.82 -26.31 2.88
C TYR A 565 16.80 -27.37 2.50
N LYS A 566 15.70 -27.39 3.25
CA LYS A 566 14.56 -28.28 3.02
C LYS A 566 13.29 -27.65 3.58
N LEU A 567 12.30 -27.44 2.72
CA LEU A 567 10.96 -26.98 3.08
C LEU A 567 9.92 -27.96 2.54
N CYS A 568 9.14 -28.59 3.42
CA CYS A 568 8.25 -29.69 3.07
C CYS A 568 6.78 -29.37 3.29
N CYS A 569 5.92 -30.02 2.49
CA CYS A 569 4.50 -30.07 2.75
C CYS A 569 4.19 -30.81 4.06
N GLY A 570 3.32 -30.24 4.89
CA GLY A 570 2.89 -30.79 6.18
C GLY A 570 1.56 -30.21 6.65
N PRO A 571 1.16 -30.48 7.92
CA PRO A 571 -0.11 -30.01 8.48
C PRO A 571 -0.28 -28.49 8.45
N ASP A 572 0.81 -27.73 8.52
CA ASP A 572 0.79 -26.25 8.55
C ASP A 572 0.81 -25.62 7.14
N THR A 573 0.90 -26.43 6.08
CA THR A 573 0.99 -25.97 4.69
C THR A 573 -0.25 -26.36 3.89
N ILE A 574 -1.36 -26.66 4.57
CA ILE A 574 -2.63 -27.02 3.93
C ILE A 574 -3.12 -25.83 3.12
N ASN A 575 -3.44 -26.08 1.85
CA ASN A 575 -3.89 -25.05 0.95
C ASN A 575 -5.43 -25.00 0.87
N THR A 576 -5.97 -23.79 0.80
CA THR A 576 -7.39 -23.51 0.53
C THR A 576 -7.60 -22.82 -0.82
N ASP A 577 -6.52 -22.41 -1.49
CA ASP A 577 -6.59 -21.64 -2.73
C ASP A 577 -7.03 -22.52 -3.91
N LEU A 578 -7.98 -22.04 -4.71
CA LEU A 578 -8.42 -22.70 -5.94
C LEU A 578 -7.51 -22.28 -7.10
N VAL A 579 -6.64 -23.19 -7.56
CA VAL A 579 -5.61 -22.90 -8.58
C VAL A 579 -5.77 -23.81 -9.80
N LYS A 580 -5.03 -23.52 -10.89
CA LYS A 580 -5.07 -24.33 -12.12
C LYS A 580 -4.63 -25.76 -11.83
N ASN A 581 -5.37 -26.76 -12.29
CA ASN A 581 -4.93 -28.14 -12.16
C ASN A 581 -3.83 -28.42 -13.19
N PRO A 582 -2.59 -28.75 -12.78
CA PRO A 582 -1.55 -29.08 -13.73
C PRO A 582 -1.82 -30.40 -14.48
N TYR A 583 -2.78 -31.21 -14.06
CA TYR A 583 -3.19 -32.41 -14.80
C TYR A 583 -4.51 -32.20 -15.58
N GLY A 584 -5.19 -31.06 -15.41
CA GLY A 584 -6.40 -30.70 -16.15
C GLY A 584 -6.13 -30.38 -17.63
N PRO A 585 -7.17 -30.39 -18.49
CA PRO A 585 -7.03 -30.03 -19.90
C PRO A 585 -6.59 -28.57 -20.06
N ASP A 586 -5.69 -28.31 -21.01
CA ASP A 586 -5.26 -26.95 -21.32
C ASP A 586 -6.40 -26.22 -22.08
N SER A 587 -7.12 -25.35 -21.36
CA SER A 587 -8.10 -24.39 -21.94
C SER A 587 -7.42 -23.19 -22.56
#